data_AF-A0A7S2HUI1-F1
#
_entry.id   AF-A0A7S2HUI1-F1
#
_cell.length_a   1.000
_cell.length_b   1.000
_cell.length_c   1.000
_cell.angle_alpha   90.00
_cell.angle_beta   90.00
_cell.angle_gamma   90.00
#
_symmetry.space_group_name_H-M   'P 1'
#
loop_
_entity.id
_entity.type
_entity.pdbx_description
1 polymer ?
#
loop_
_entity_poly.entity_id
_entity_poly.type
_entity_poly.pdbx_seq_one_letter_code
_entity_poly.pdbx_strand_id
1 'polypeptide(L)'
;VMVHMPSEAARARRLERAVSRGYYQARPAGHQFVAVPTHIAHHTKLMVKSLRLHVHRDALSDEVHHSGHEASVAAFRKGLISKETLDTSEKSHRAAGRAKHRVFMGTPSPSPPSCAAPGGQSPSPPIARRLEFNGTPEGAAIGRMARDAVSESDLVQRMVHSQANLLLRVRAAESALEKQSSDLTSLARIVEMSTPILGQLQNLAKAKQNGLAAAGQVVGDLGKMAGDTARLSV
;
A
#
# COMPACT_ATOMS: atom_id res chain seq x y z
N VAL A 1 57.55 -1.80 -4.93
CA VAL A 1 57.24 -2.67 -6.09
C VAL A 1 55.77 -2.53 -6.44
N MET A 2 55.44 -1.91 -7.57
CA MET A 2 54.07 -1.72 -8.02
C MET A 2 53.62 -3.03 -8.70
N VAL A 3 52.84 -3.84 -7.98
CA VAL A 3 52.43 -5.17 -8.45
C VAL A 3 51.36 -5.01 -9.52
N HIS A 4 51.63 -5.51 -10.74
CA HIS A 4 50.68 -5.47 -11.85
C HIS A 4 49.30 -6.05 -11.45
N MET A 5 48.25 -5.37 -11.89
CA MET A 5 46.91 -5.36 -11.31
C MET A 5 46.15 -6.72 -11.19
N PRO A 6 46.53 -7.83 -11.87
CA PRO A 6 45.87 -9.13 -11.66
C PRO A 6 46.76 -10.31 -11.20
N SER A 7 47.95 -10.10 -10.59
CA SER A 7 48.71 -11.26 -10.05
C SER A 7 47.99 -11.94 -8.86
N GLU A 8 48.19 -13.25 -8.70
CA GLU A 8 47.67 -14.00 -7.53
C GLU A 8 48.21 -13.44 -6.21
N ALA A 9 49.49 -13.05 -6.16
CA ALA A 9 50.10 -12.42 -5.00
C ALA A 9 49.46 -11.06 -4.64
N ALA A 10 48.93 -10.32 -5.62
CA ALA A 10 48.14 -9.11 -5.36
C ALA A 10 46.74 -9.44 -4.83
N ARG A 11 46.11 -10.52 -5.32
CA ARG A 11 44.82 -11.00 -4.81
C ARG A 11 44.93 -11.51 -3.37
N ALA A 12 45.94 -12.31 -3.05
CA ALA A 12 46.21 -12.79 -1.68
C ALA A 12 46.40 -11.62 -0.69
N ARG A 13 47.24 -10.63 -1.03
CA ARG A 13 47.43 -9.43 -0.19
C ARG A 13 46.17 -8.56 -0.05
N ARG A 14 45.32 -8.50 -1.08
CA ARG A 14 44.02 -7.80 -0.97
C ARG A 14 43.08 -8.55 -0.02
N LEU A 15 43.04 -9.88 -0.09
CA LEU A 15 42.24 -10.71 0.80
C LEU A 15 42.73 -10.59 2.25
N GLU A 16 44.03 -10.71 2.50
CA GLU A 16 44.62 -10.58 3.83
C GLU A 16 44.30 -9.21 4.45
N ARG A 17 44.45 -8.12 3.69
CA ARG A 17 44.04 -6.78 4.14
C ARG A 17 42.53 -6.66 4.36
N ALA A 18 41.71 -7.33 3.56
CA ALA A 18 40.26 -7.31 3.75
C ALA A 18 39.88 -8.05 5.04
N VAL A 19 40.53 -9.18 5.33
CA VAL A 19 40.36 -9.94 6.58
C VAL A 19 40.84 -9.10 7.78
N SER A 20 42.05 -8.54 7.72
CA SER A 20 42.64 -7.77 8.83
C SER A 20 41.85 -6.51 9.18
N ARG A 21 41.14 -5.94 8.20
CA ARG A 21 40.26 -4.77 8.39
C ARG A 21 38.81 -5.15 8.70
N GLY A 22 38.48 -6.44 8.80
CA GLY A 22 37.12 -6.91 9.09
C GLY A 22 36.14 -6.73 7.93
N TYR A 23 36.61 -6.46 6.71
CA TYR A 23 35.77 -6.44 5.50
C TYR A 23 35.35 -7.84 5.06
N TYR A 24 36.17 -8.85 5.38
CA TYR A 24 35.81 -10.24 5.14
C TYR A 24 35.07 -10.80 6.36
N GLN A 25 33.74 -10.83 6.28
CA GLN A 25 32.90 -11.46 7.28
C GLN A 25 32.50 -12.85 6.80
N ALA A 26 32.51 -13.82 7.72
CA ALA A 26 31.95 -15.14 7.44
C ALA A 26 30.50 -14.97 6.98
N ARG A 27 30.12 -15.69 5.92
CA ARG A 27 28.75 -15.67 5.43
C ARG A 27 27.81 -16.12 6.55
N PRO A 28 26.78 -15.33 6.92
CA PRO A 28 25.81 -15.79 7.91
C PRO A 28 25.15 -17.08 7.42
N ALA A 29 24.83 -17.98 8.35
CA ALA A 29 24.10 -19.21 8.03
C ALA A 29 22.81 -18.88 7.25
N GLY A 30 22.42 -19.77 6.32
CA GLY A 30 21.19 -19.63 5.53
C GLY A 30 21.23 -18.63 4.36
N HIS A 31 22.36 -17.97 4.09
CA HIS A 31 22.48 -17.07 2.93
C HIS A 31 23.08 -17.80 1.71
N GLN A 32 22.50 -17.58 0.52
CA GLN A 32 23.03 -18.09 -0.75
C GLN A 32 23.28 -16.91 -1.71
N PHE A 33 24.41 -16.94 -2.42
CA PHE A 33 24.68 -15.98 -3.49
C PHE A 33 24.13 -16.53 -4.79
N VAL A 34 23.29 -15.74 -5.46
CA VAL A 34 22.78 -16.06 -6.79
C VAL A 34 23.39 -15.06 -7.77
N ALA A 35 23.97 -15.57 -8.87
CA ALA A 35 24.46 -14.72 -9.94
C ALA A 35 23.27 -14.06 -10.65
N VAL A 36 23.25 -12.74 -10.69
CA VAL A 36 22.20 -11.95 -11.33
C VAL A 36 22.81 -11.25 -12.56
N PRO A 37 22.26 -11.42 -13.77
CA PRO A 37 22.71 -10.69 -14.95
C PRO A 37 22.80 -9.19 -14.70
N THR A 38 23.90 -8.56 -15.16
CA THR A 38 24.22 -7.17 -14.84
C THR A 38 23.08 -6.20 -15.18
N HIS A 39 22.37 -6.43 -16.28
CA HIS A 39 21.29 -5.56 -16.75
C HIS A 39 20.05 -5.56 -15.83
N ILE A 40 19.79 -6.63 -15.07
CA ILE A 40 18.71 -6.66 -14.07
C ILE A 40 19.18 -6.42 -12.64
N ALA A 41 20.49 -6.44 -12.38
CA ALA A 41 21.05 -6.34 -11.02
C ALA A 41 20.57 -5.10 -10.25
N HIS A 42 20.47 -3.93 -10.90
CA HIS A 42 19.96 -2.72 -10.26
C HIS A 42 18.48 -2.86 -9.87
N HIS A 43 17.65 -3.39 -10.75
CA HIS A 43 16.22 -3.61 -10.52
C HIS A 43 15.98 -4.61 -9.39
N THR A 44 16.71 -5.73 -9.40
CA THR A 44 16.65 -6.74 -8.33
C THR A 44 17.00 -6.14 -6.96
N LYS A 45 18.02 -5.27 -6.88
CA LYS A 45 18.38 -4.59 -5.63
C LYS A 45 17.23 -3.73 -5.08
N LEU A 46 16.55 -2.97 -5.93
CA LEU A 46 15.40 -2.16 -5.53
C LEU A 46 14.25 -3.03 -5.02
N MET A 47 13.94 -4.13 -5.72
CA MET A 47 12.90 -5.08 -5.32
C MET A 47 13.22 -5.75 -3.98
N VAL A 48 14.44 -6.26 -3.80
CA VAL A 48 14.87 -6.88 -2.55
C VAL A 48 14.83 -5.88 -1.39
N LYS A 49 15.24 -4.63 -1.62
CA LYS A 49 15.12 -3.55 -0.61
C LYS A 49 13.67 -3.34 -0.20
N SER A 50 12.75 -3.25 -1.16
CA SER A 50 11.31 -3.12 -0.88
C SER A 50 10.75 -4.32 -0.13
N LEU A 51 11.15 -5.55 -0.47
CA LEU A 51 10.70 -6.76 0.20
C LEU A 51 11.19 -6.83 1.66
N ARG A 52 12.46 -6.46 1.91
CA ARG A 52 13.00 -6.38 3.28
C ARG A 52 12.23 -5.38 4.13
N LEU A 53 11.91 -4.21 3.57
CA LEU A 53 11.08 -3.22 4.25
C LEU A 53 9.69 -3.79 4.56
N HIS A 54 9.07 -4.48 3.60
CA HIS A 54 7.75 -5.11 3.80
C HIS A 54 7.77 -6.10 4.98
N VAL A 55 8.66 -7.10 4.95
CA VAL A 55 8.80 -8.09 6.03
C VAL A 55 9.07 -7.43 7.37
N HIS A 56 9.91 -6.39 7.39
CA HIS A 56 10.19 -5.65 8.61
C HIS A 56 8.96 -4.88 9.15
N ARG A 57 8.11 -4.33 8.27
CA ARG A 57 6.89 -3.65 8.70
C ARG A 57 5.85 -4.61 9.23
N ASP A 58 5.65 -5.74 8.56
CA ASP A 58 4.75 -6.80 9.03
C ASP A 58 5.16 -7.29 10.41
N ALA A 59 6.46 -7.53 10.61
CA ALA A 59 7.01 -7.92 11.90
C ALA A 59 6.82 -6.86 13.01
N LEU A 60 6.84 -5.57 12.67
CA LEU A 60 6.57 -4.50 13.63
C LEU A 60 5.09 -4.47 14.02
N SER A 61 4.19 -4.63 13.04
CA SER A 61 2.75 -4.54 13.25
C SER A 61 2.11 -5.84 13.76
N ASP A 62 2.84 -6.95 13.79
CA ASP A 62 2.34 -8.31 14.07
C ASP A 62 1.15 -8.70 13.16
N GLU A 63 1.23 -8.30 11.89
CA GLU A 63 0.18 -8.49 10.89
C GLU A 63 0.84 -8.74 9.53
N VAL A 64 0.25 -9.63 8.72
CA VAL A 64 0.74 -9.94 7.37
C VAL A 64 -0.08 -9.15 6.36
N HIS A 65 0.59 -8.40 5.49
CA HIS A 65 -0.06 -7.59 4.46
C HIS A 65 0.24 -8.10 3.05
N HIS A 66 -0.65 -7.79 2.11
CA HIS A 66 -0.44 -8.15 0.70
C HIS A 66 0.59 -7.25 0.02
N SER A 67 0.72 -6.00 0.49
CA SER A 67 1.66 -5.03 -0.08
C SER A 67 2.48 -4.31 0.99
N GLY A 68 3.74 -3.99 0.63
CA GLY A 68 4.61 -3.21 1.52
C GLY A 68 4.11 -1.79 1.80
N HIS A 69 3.26 -1.24 0.92
CA HIS A 69 2.57 0.03 1.19
C HIS A 69 1.57 -0.12 2.34
N GLU A 70 0.70 -1.14 2.30
CA GLU A 70 -0.25 -1.42 3.37
C GLU A 70 0.47 -1.69 4.69
N ALA A 71 1.52 -2.52 4.68
CA ALA A 71 2.33 -2.79 5.87
C ALA A 71 2.94 -1.52 6.47
N SER A 72 3.45 -0.61 5.63
CA SER A 72 4.01 0.66 6.10
C SER A 72 2.94 1.59 6.67
N VAL A 73 1.76 1.65 6.05
CA VAL A 73 0.62 2.45 6.52
C VAL A 73 0.06 1.89 7.83
N ALA A 74 -0.05 0.57 7.96
CA ALA A 74 -0.47 -0.10 9.20
C ALA A 74 0.50 0.19 10.35
N ALA A 75 1.80 0.02 10.12
CA ALA A 75 2.83 0.36 11.11
C ALA A 75 2.79 1.83 11.53
N PHE A 76 2.55 2.76 10.59
CA PHE A 76 2.41 4.19 10.90
C PHE A 76 1.15 4.49 11.72
N ARG A 77 0.00 3.89 11.37
CA ARG A 77 -1.25 4.06 12.11
C ARG A 77 -1.15 3.54 13.55
N LYS A 78 -0.36 2.49 13.79
CA LYS A 78 -0.04 1.98 15.13
C LYS A 78 0.99 2.82 15.89
N GLY A 79 1.52 3.90 15.30
CA GLY A 79 2.54 4.74 15.92
C GLY A 79 3.93 4.10 16.03
N LEU A 80 4.16 2.98 15.33
CA LEU A 80 5.42 2.21 15.40
C LEU A 80 6.54 2.82 14.54
N ILE A 81 6.18 3.67 13.58
CA ILE A 81 7.13 4.38 12.72
C ILE A 81 6.75 5.86 12.60
N SER A 82 7.74 6.71 12.41
CA SER A 82 7.53 8.14 12.15
C SER A 82 7.00 8.39 10.74
N LYS A 83 6.41 9.59 10.52
CA LYS A 83 5.95 10.02 9.18
C LYS A 83 7.09 10.07 8.15
N GLU A 84 8.27 10.55 8.55
CA GLU A 84 9.47 10.57 7.68
C GLU A 84 9.87 9.15 7.23
N THR A 85 9.77 8.19 8.15
CA THR A 85 10.04 6.78 7.88
C THR A 85 9.03 6.17 6.90
N LEU A 86 7.74 6.53 7.05
CA LEU A 86 6.69 6.15 6.10
C LEU A 86 7.00 6.69 4.70
N ASP A 87 7.30 7.98 4.57
CA ASP A 87 7.56 8.62 3.28
C ASP A 87 8.78 8.01 2.56
N THR A 88 9.82 7.68 3.33
CA THR A 88 11.01 6.98 2.80
C THR A 88 10.67 5.56 2.34
N SER A 89 9.83 4.85 3.09
CA SER A 89 9.36 3.50 2.72
C SER A 89 8.55 3.56 1.43
N GLU A 90 7.63 4.52 1.29
CA GLU A 90 6.86 4.74 0.07
C GLU A 90 7.71 5.06 -1.16
N LYS A 91 8.76 5.88 -1.01
CA LYS A 91 9.71 6.14 -2.10
C LYS A 91 10.38 4.85 -2.56
N SER A 92 10.77 3.98 -1.61
CA SER A 92 11.38 2.69 -1.90
C SER A 92 10.41 1.72 -2.58
N HIS A 93 9.17 1.62 -2.10
CA HIS A 93 8.13 0.78 -2.71
C HIS A 93 7.78 1.24 -4.12
N ARG A 94 7.62 2.56 -4.34
CA ARG A 94 7.40 3.12 -5.68
C ARG A 94 8.58 2.84 -6.62
N ALA A 95 9.82 2.96 -6.14
CA ALA A 95 11.01 2.64 -6.93
C ALA A 95 11.03 1.16 -7.33
N ALA A 96 10.71 0.25 -6.41
CA ALA A 96 10.60 -1.18 -6.70
C ALA A 96 9.44 -1.51 -7.67
N GLY A 97 8.27 -0.88 -7.51
CA GLY A 97 7.15 -1.02 -8.44
C GLY A 97 7.54 -0.57 -9.85
N ARG A 98 8.16 0.61 -9.99
CA ARG A 98 8.71 1.06 -11.27
C ARG A 98 9.74 0.07 -11.82
N ALA A 99 10.64 -0.44 -10.99
CA ALA A 99 11.65 -1.40 -11.39
C ALA A 99 11.02 -2.70 -11.92
N LYS A 100 9.96 -3.22 -11.28
CA LYS A 100 9.21 -4.41 -11.70
C LYS A 100 8.54 -4.21 -13.06
N HIS A 101 7.95 -3.04 -13.30
CA HIS A 101 7.18 -2.79 -14.52
C HIS A 101 8.02 -2.25 -15.70
N ARG A 102 9.23 -1.72 -15.47
CA ARG A 102 10.08 -1.12 -16.53
C ARG A 102 11.18 -2.03 -17.09
N VAL A 103 11.27 -3.29 -16.66
CA VAL A 103 12.35 -4.21 -17.10
C VAL A 103 12.36 -4.42 -18.63
N PHE A 104 11.22 -4.25 -19.30
CA PHE A 104 11.09 -4.48 -20.75
C PHE A 104 11.24 -3.24 -21.64
N MET A 105 11.38 -2.03 -21.08
CA MET A 105 11.29 -0.78 -21.85
C MET A 105 12.63 -0.25 -22.38
N GLY A 106 13.63 -1.12 -22.53
CA GLY A 106 14.89 -0.77 -23.19
C GLY A 106 16.07 -0.83 -22.23
N THR A 107 16.69 -1.99 -22.16
CA THR A 107 18.15 -1.98 -22.22
C THR A 107 18.51 -1.46 -23.62
N PRO A 108 19.09 -0.25 -23.79
CA PRO A 108 19.87 -0.02 -24.99
C PRO A 108 20.84 -1.19 -25.06
N SER A 109 20.74 -1.98 -26.14
CA SER A 109 21.73 -3.00 -26.44
C SER A 109 23.09 -2.35 -26.19
N PRO A 110 23.95 -2.90 -25.31
CA PRO A 110 25.28 -2.35 -25.15
C PRO A 110 25.92 -2.47 -26.52
N SER A 111 25.97 -1.35 -27.25
CA SER A 111 26.84 -1.22 -28.39
C SER A 111 28.19 -1.68 -27.86
N PRO A 112 28.82 -2.70 -28.48
CA PRO A 112 30.12 -3.17 -28.02
C PRO A 112 31.01 -1.95 -27.87
N PRO A 113 31.86 -1.89 -26.81
CA PRO A 113 32.80 -0.78 -26.68
C PRO A 113 33.52 -0.66 -28.01
N SER A 114 33.27 0.43 -28.72
CA SER A 114 33.93 0.74 -29.97
C SER A 114 35.38 0.99 -29.59
N CYS A 115 36.17 -0.09 -29.58
CA CYS A 115 37.61 -0.02 -29.63
C CYS A 115 37.90 0.68 -30.94
N ALA A 116 38.14 2.00 -30.85
CA ALA A 116 38.63 2.81 -31.92
C ALA A 116 39.96 2.21 -32.42
N ALA A 117 39.86 1.31 -33.40
CA ALA A 117 40.93 1.06 -34.33
C ALA A 117 40.92 2.21 -35.34
N PRO A 118 42.01 2.98 -35.48
CA PRO A 118 42.13 3.93 -36.55
C PRO A 118 42.38 3.16 -37.86
N GLY A 119 41.43 3.23 -38.80
CA GLY A 119 41.66 2.86 -40.19
C GLY A 119 40.80 1.69 -40.68
N GLY A 120 39.79 2.01 -41.50
CA GLY A 120 39.02 1.00 -42.23
C GLY A 120 37.68 1.57 -42.70
N GLN A 121 37.65 2.08 -43.92
CA GLN A 121 36.44 2.53 -44.59
C GLN A 121 35.52 1.34 -44.93
N SER A 122 34.21 1.60 -44.97
CA SER A 122 33.10 0.84 -45.62
C SER A 122 32.24 -0.07 -44.72
N PRO A 123 30.95 -0.35 -45.07
CA PRO A 123 29.97 0.41 -45.85
C PRO A 123 28.73 0.80 -45.01
N SER A 124 28.05 1.85 -45.47
CA SER A 124 26.88 2.49 -44.84
C SER A 124 25.66 1.54 -44.77
N PRO A 125 24.94 1.47 -43.63
CA PRO A 125 23.65 0.79 -43.57
C PRO A 125 22.55 1.59 -44.31
N PRO A 126 21.43 0.95 -44.69
CA PRO A 126 20.34 1.61 -45.40
C PRO A 126 19.79 2.76 -44.56
N ILE A 127 19.98 3.95 -45.10
CA ILE A 127 19.49 5.22 -44.58
C ILE A 127 17.96 5.13 -44.60
N ALA A 128 17.35 4.82 -43.46
CA ALA A 128 16.02 5.35 -43.17
C ALA A 128 16.20 6.87 -43.22
N ARG A 129 15.82 7.47 -44.35
CA ARG A 129 15.88 8.92 -44.58
C ARG A 129 14.97 9.56 -43.55
N ARG A 130 15.53 9.81 -42.37
CA ARG A 130 15.17 10.92 -41.52
C ARG A 130 15.26 12.11 -42.46
N LEU A 131 14.10 12.56 -42.97
CA LEU A 131 13.94 13.82 -43.69
C LEU A 131 14.26 14.93 -42.69
N GLU A 132 15.52 14.99 -42.27
CA GLU A 132 16.07 16.11 -41.58
C GLU A 132 16.20 17.19 -42.65
N PHE A 133 15.15 17.99 -42.78
CA PHE A 133 15.19 19.31 -43.40
C PHE A 133 16.08 20.23 -42.55
N ASN A 134 17.33 19.84 -42.34
CA ASN A 134 18.32 20.63 -41.63
C ASN A 134 18.75 21.74 -42.58
N GLY A 135 18.24 22.95 -42.34
CA GLY A 135 18.71 24.18 -43.00
C GLY A 135 17.64 25.01 -43.67
N THR A 136 16.40 24.52 -43.81
CA THR A 136 15.30 25.37 -44.30
C THR A 136 14.49 25.91 -43.12
N PRO A 137 14.10 27.21 -43.14
CA PRO A 137 13.23 27.77 -42.11
C PRO A 137 11.88 27.01 -42.00
N GLU A 138 11.44 26.40 -43.10
CA GLU A 138 10.24 25.58 -43.20
C GLU A 138 10.37 24.22 -42.47
N GLY A 139 11.51 23.54 -42.57
CA GLY A 139 11.77 22.29 -41.84
C GLY A 139 11.76 22.48 -40.32
N ALA A 140 12.27 23.61 -39.85
CA ALA A 140 12.23 23.97 -38.43
C ALA A 140 10.80 24.22 -37.93
N ALA A 141 9.91 24.77 -38.77
CA ALA A 141 8.50 24.96 -38.42
C ALA A 141 7.76 23.61 -38.31
N ILE A 142 7.95 22.71 -39.27
CA ILE A 142 7.34 21.37 -39.24
C ILE A 142 7.83 20.55 -38.02
N GLY A 143 9.12 20.62 -37.70
CA GLY A 143 9.68 19.95 -36.52
C GLY A 143 9.22 20.54 -35.18
N ARG A 144 8.77 21.80 -35.13
CA ARG A 144 8.10 22.37 -33.94
C ARG A 144 6.67 21.85 -33.83
N MET A 145 5.89 21.93 -34.91
CA MET A 145 4.50 21.43 -34.93
C MET A 145 4.40 19.95 -34.54
N ALA A 146 5.33 19.10 -35.03
CA ALA A 146 5.34 17.69 -34.66
C ALA A 146 5.62 17.44 -33.16
N ARG A 147 6.49 18.25 -32.55
CA ARG A 147 6.78 18.16 -31.10
C ARG A 147 5.61 18.67 -30.27
N ASP A 148 4.98 19.76 -30.73
CA ASP A 148 3.81 20.32 -30.07
C ASP A 148 2.65 19.32 -30.10
N ALA A 149 2.40 18.65 -31.25
CA ALA A 149 1.38 17.61 -31.39
C ALA A 149 1.63 16.39 -30.48
N VAL A 150 2.89 15.94 -30.35
CA VAL A 150 3.22 14.84 -29.41
C VAL A 150 2.98 15.28 -27.96
N SER A 151 3.36 16.51 -27.61
CA SER A 151 3.15 17.06 -26.26
C SER A 151 1.67 17.23 -25.91
N GLU A 152 0.85 17.57 -26.91
CA GLU A 152 -0.60 17.69 -26.79
C GLU A 152 -1.25 16.31 -26.60
N SER A 153 -0.83 15.31 -27.39
CA SER A 153 -1.30 13.93 -27.24
C SER A 153 -1.00 13.38 -25.83
N ASP A 154 0.21 13.62 -25.32
CA ASP A 154 0.60 13.24 -23.96
C ASP A 154 -0.21 13.97 -22.88
N LEU A 155 -0.59 15.22 -23.12
CA LEU A 155 -1.45 15.98 -22.21
C LEU A 155 -2.88 15.41 -22.20
N VAL A 156 -3.46 15.16 -23.38
CA VAL A 156 -4.79 14.56 -23.52
C VAL A 156 -4.83 13.19 -22.85
N GLN A 157 -3.81 12.34 -23.06
CA GLN A 157 -3.75 11.02 -22.43
C GLN A 157 -3.70 11.11 -20.90
N ARG A 158 -2.95 12.08 -20.35
CA ARG A 158 -2.92 12.34 -18.89
C ARG A 158 -4.27 12.83 -18.36
N MET A 159 -4.97 13.68 -19.11
CA MET A 159 -6.31 14.13 -18.74
C MET A 159 -7.31 12.97 -18.73
N VAL A 160 -7.31 12.12 -19.77
CA VAL A 160 -8.18 10.94 -19.85
C VAL A 160 -7.90 9.98 -18.68
N HIS A 161 -6.63 9.72 -18.37
CA HIS A 161 -6.26 8.87 -17.24
C HIS A 161 -6.71 9.47 -15.89
N SER A 162 -6.58 10.79 -15.72
CA SER A 162 -7.06 11.50 -14.53
C SER A 162 -8.58 11.38 -14.37
N GLN A 163 -9.33 11.60 -15.46
CA GLN A 163 -10.79 11.47 -15.46
C GLN A 163 -11.25 10.03 -15.17
N ALA A 164 -10.59 9.02 -15.76
CA ALA A 164 -10.89 7.63 -15.49
C ALA A 164 -10.67 7.28 -14.01
N ASN A 165 -9.57 7.74 -13.41
CA ASN A 165 -9.30 7.53 -11.99
C ASN A 165 -10.34 8.23 -11.09
N LEU A 166 -10.79 9.44 -11.47
CA LEU A 166 -11.85 10.14 -10.74
C LEU A 166 -13.17 9.35 -10.78
N LEU A 167 -13.58 8.85 -11.94
CA LEU A 167 -14.79 8.04 -12.10
C LEU A 167 -14.74 6.75 -11.26
N LEU A 168 -13.59 6.07 -11.21
CA LEU A 168 -13.41 4.89 -10.36
C LEU A 168 -13.57 5.22 -8.87
N ARG A 169 -13.07 6.38 -8.42
CA ARG A 169 -13.21 6.83 -7.03
C ARG A 169 -14.66 7.21 -6.70
N VAL A 170 -15.37 7.87 -7.62
CA VAL A 170 -16.79 8.20 -7.45
C VAL A 170 -17.61 6.92 -7.33
N ARG A 171 -17.43 5.94 -8.23
CA ARG A 171 -18.13 4.65 -8.12
C ARG A 171 -17.84 3.90 -6.83
N ALA A 172 -16.59 3.89 -6.37
CA ALA A 172 -16.24 3.26 -5.10
C ALA A 172 -16.95 3.94 -3.91
N ALA A 173 -17.08 5.27 -3.94
CA ALA A 173 -17.82 6.02 -2.92
C ALA A 173 -19.34 5.75 -2.99
N GLU A 174 -19.91 5.67 -4.19
CA GLU A 174 -21.33 5.30 -4.39
C GLU A 174 -21.63 3.92 -3.81
N SER A 175 -20.82 2.90 -4.13
CA SER A 175 -20.99 1.55 -3.58
C SER A 175 -20.85 1.51 -2.04
N ALA A 176 -19.98 2.35 -1.47
CA ALA A 176 -19.86 2.46 -0.02
C ALA A 176 -21.12 3.07 0.63
N LEU A 177 -21.70 4.09 -0.01
CA LEU A 177 -22.96 4.70 0.44
C LEU A 177 -24.16 3.74 0.31
N GLU A 178 -24.24 2.98 -0.78
CA GLU A 178 -25.26 1.93 -0.94
C GLU A 178 -25.19 0.90 0.17
N LYS A 179 -23.97 0.45 0.53
CA LYS A 179 -23.78 -0.47 1.64
C LYS A 179 -24.26 0.13 2.98
N GLN A 180 -23.85 1.36 3.27
CA GLN A 180 -24.31 2.07 4.48
C GLN A 180 -25.84 2.24 4.52
N SER A 181 -26.47 2.54 3.38
CA SER A 181 -27.94 2.63 3.28
C SER A 181 -28.61 1.29 3.58
N SER A 182 -28.04 0.19 3.08
CA SER A 182 -28.55 -1.16 3.37
C SER A 182 -28.40 -1.55 4.85
N ASP A 183 -27.29 -1.15 5.49
CA ASP A 183 -27.06 -1.38 6.92
C ASP A 183 -28.06 -0.57 7.78
N LEU A 184 -28.29 0.70 7.44
CA LEU A 184 -29.28 1.55 8.14
C LEU A 184 -30.71 1.00 7.99
N THR A 185 -31.06 0.48 6.81
CA THR A 185 -32.36 -0.15 6.57
C THR A 185 -32.53 -1.42 7.42
N SER A 186 -31.45 -2.20 7.58
CA SER A 186 -31.45 -3.39 8.43
C SER A 186 -31.58 -3.04 9.91
N LEU A 187 -30.90 -1.99 10.37
CA LEU A 187 -31.04 -1.47 11.74
C LEU A 187 -32.45 -0.95 12.01
N ALA A 188 -33.05 -0.22 11.06
CA ALA A 188 -34.43 0.26 11.18
C ALA A 188 -35.42 -0.91 11.39
N ARG A 189 -35.26 -2.01 10.64
CA ARG A 189 -36.07 -3.23 10.84
C ARG A 189 -35.88 -3.86 12.21
N ILE A 190 -34.65 -3.92 12.73
CA ILE A 190 -34.37 -4.46 14.08
C ILE A 190 -35.09 -3.62 15.14
N VAL A 191 -35.06 -2.28 15.00
CA VAL A 191 -35.76 -1.37 15.91
C VAL A 191 -37.27 -1.58 15.84
N GLU A 192 -37.83 -1.70 14.64
CA GLU A 192 -39.26 -1.97 14.43
C GLU A 192 -39.68 -3.30 15.09
N MET A 193 -38.89 -4.37 14.91
CA MET A 193 -39.13 -5.67 15.54
C MET A 193 -39.00 -5.66 17.08
N SER A 194 -38.18 -4.75 17.64
CA SER A 194 -37.97 -4.65 19.09
C SER A 194 -39.06 -3.83 19.79
N THR A 195 -39.76 -2.97 19.06
CA THR A 195 -40.84 -2.10 19.59
C THR A 195 -41.97 -2.89 20.28
N PRO A 196 -42.52 -4.00 19.73
CA PRO A 196 -43.54 -4.77 20.42
C PRO A 196 -43.02 -5.45 21.69
N ILE A 197 -41.74 -5.88 21.72
CA ILE A 197 -41.12 -6.50 22.90
C ILE A 197 -41.06 -5.49 24.05
N LEU A 198 -40.64 -4.25 23.77
CA LEU A 198 -40.66 -3.17 24.75
C LEU A 198 -42.08 -2.89 25.26
N GLY A 199 -43.08 -2.93 24.38
CA GLY A 199 -44.50 -2.80 24.76
C GLY A 199 -44.97 -3.92 25.70
N GLN A 200 -44.59 -5.18 25.42
CA GLN A 200 -44.90 -6.32 26.28
C GLN A 200 -44.25 -6.19 27.67
N LEU A 201 -42.99 -5.76 27.73
CA LEU A 201 -42.27 -5.54 28.99
C LEU A 201 -42.92 -4.43 29.82
N GLN A 202 -43.35 -3.33 29.20
CA GLN A 202 -44.09 -2.26 29.88
C GLN A 202 -45.44 -2.75 30.44
N ASN A 203 -46.16 -3.57 29.68
CA ASN A 203 -47.43 -4.16 30.14
C ASN A 203 -47.22 -5.10 31.32
N LEU A 204 -46.17 -5.93 31.30
CA LEU A 204 -45.80 -6.81 32.40
C LEU A 204 -45.42 -6.02 33.67
N ALA A 205 -44.64 -4.94 33.51
CA ALA A 205 -44.28 -4.05 34.61
C ALA A 205 -45.53 -3.41 35.25
N LYS A 206 -46.47 -2.91 34.45
CA LYS A 206 -47.75 -2.37 34.93
C LYS A 206 -48.58 -3.42 35.65
N ALA A 207 -48.68 -4.64 35.10
CA ALA A 207 -49.40 -5.74 35.75
C ALA A 207 -48.81 -6.09 37.12
N LYS A 208 -47.48 -6.14 37.23
CA LYS A 208 -46.78 -6.37 38.51
C LYS A 208 -47.05 -5.25 39.53
N GLN A 209 -47.03 -3.99 39.09
CA GLN A 209 -47.33 -2.84 39.95
C GLN A 209 -48.78 -2.88 40.48
N ASN A 210 -49.74 -3.20 39.61
CA ASN A 210 -51.14 -3.35 40.00
C ASN A 210 -51.34 -4.51 40.99
N GLY A 211 -50.66 -5.64 40.77
CA GLY A 211 -50.71 -6.78 41.69
C GLY A 211 -50.15 -6.45 43.08
N LEU A 212 -49.05 -5.69 43.15
CA LEU A 212 -48.48 -5.22 44.42
C LEU A 212 -49.41 -4.25 45.15
N ALA A 213 -50.06 -3.33 44.42
CA ALA A 213 -51.03 -2.41 45.00
C ALA A 213 -52.23 -3.16 45.59
N ALA A 214 -52.76 -4.16 44.87
CA ALA A 214 -53.85 -5.01 45.34
C ALA A 214 -53.46 -5.80 46.60
N ALA A 215 -52.26 -6.41 46.61
CA ALA A 215 -51.75 -7.12 47.79
C ALA A 215 -51.61 -6.19 49.01
N GLY A 216 -51.10 -4.97 48.81
CA GLY A 216 -51.01 -3.96 49.86
C GLY A 216 -52.39 -3.58 50.44
N GLN A 217 -53.42 -3.49 49.61
CA GLN A 217 -54.79 -3.22 50.06
C GLN A 217 -55.33 -4.36 50.93
N VAL A 218 -55.14 -5.63 50.53
CA VAL A 218 -55.57 -6.80 51.33
C VAL A 218 -54.88 -6.83 52.69
N VAL A 219 -53.56 -6.57 52.74
CA VAL A 219 -52.82 -6.49 54.00
C VAL A 219 -53.33 -5.35 54.89
N GLY A 220 -53.63 -4.19 54.30
CA GLY A 220 -54.23 -3.06 55.01
C GLY A 220 -55.60 -3.38 55.61
N ASP A 221 -56.46 -4.05 54.84
CA ASP A 221 -57.80 -4.44 55.29
C ASP A 221 -57.75 -5.50 56.41
N LEU A 222 -56.86 -6.49 56.30
CA LEU A 222 -56.60 -7.46 57.38
C LEU A 222 -56.08 -6.77 58.64
N GLY A 223 -55.19 -5.79 58.50
CA GLY A 223 -54.69 -5.00 59.62
C GLY A 223 -55.79 -4.22 60.35
N LYS A 224 -56.76 -3.65 59.60
CA LYS A 224 -57.94 -2.98 60.19
C LYS A 224 -58.82 -3.97 60.94
N MET A 225 -59.12 -5.13 60.36
CA MET A 225 -59.93 -6.17 61.03
C MET A 225 -59.28 -6.65 62.34
N ALA A 226 -57.95 -6.82 62.36
CA ALA A 226 -57.21 -7.17 63.58
C ALA A 226 -57.27 -6.05 64.63
N GLY A 227 -57.20 -4.78 64.21
CA GLY A 227 -57.35 -3.63 65.11
C GLY A 227 -58.75 -3.52 65.71
N ASP A 228 -59.79 -3.76 64.91
CA ASP A 228 -61.19 -3.69 65.34
C ASP A 228 -61.54 -4.83 66.32
N THR A 229 -61.02 -6.04 66.07
CA THR A 229 -61.19 -7.17 67.00
C THR A 229 -60.52 -6.92 68.35
N ALA A 230 -59.33 -6.29 68.37
CA ALA A 230 -58.66 -5.93 69.62
C ALA A 230 -59.42 -4.87 70.44
N ARG A 231 -60.16 -3.95 69.79
CA ARG A 231 -60.98 -2.93 70.46
C ARG A 231 -62.25 -3.49 71.10
N LEU A 232 -62.78 -4.60 70.59
CA LEU A 232 -63.98 -5.25 71.14
C LEU A 232 -63.70 -6.10 72.38
N SER A 233 -62.43 -6.38 72.68
CA SER A 233 -61.97 -7.20 73.81
C SER A 233 -61.56 -6.40 75.07
N VAL A 234 -61.85 -5.10 75.13
CA VAL A 234 -61.61 -4.20 76.28
C VAL A 234 -62.95 -3.74 76.83
#